data_AF-A0A2M7SSV3-F1
#
_entry.id   AF-A0A2M7SSV3-F1
#
_cell.length_a   1.000
_cell.length_b   1.000
_cell.length_c   1.000
_cell.angle_alpha   90.00
_cell.angle_beta   90.00
_cell.angle_gamma   90.00
#
_symmetry.space_group_name_H-M   'P 1'
#
loop_
_entity.id
_entity.type
_entity.pdbx_description
1 polymer ?
#
loop_
_entity_poly.entity_id
_entity_poly.type
_entity_poly.pdbx_seq_one_letter_code
_entity_poly.pdbx_strand_id
1 'polypeptide(L)'
;METQNVTLAIPKEALHRAKMMATQHRTSLSKLLTNFIVEMTTQDENYEAAKQRSLALMEKGFDMGTKGKITWTREELHDRG
;
A
#
# COMPACT_ATOMS: atom_id res chain seq x y z
N MET A 1 5.35 20.75 -0.09
CA MET A 1 5.09 20.02 1.16
C MET A 1 5.77 20.78 2.27
N GLU A 2 5.06 21.05 3.35
CA GLU A 2 5.64 21.64 4.55
C GLU A 2 6.50 20.59 5.27
N THR A 3 7.62 20.99 5.88
CA THR A 3 8.55 20.08 6.56
C THR A 3 8.77 20.51 8.00
N GLN A 4 8.80 19.54 8.92
CA GLN A 4 9.10 19.76 10.33
C GLN A 4 10.44 19.12 10.70
N ASN A 5 11.30 19.86 11.41
CA ASN A 5 12.57 19.34 11.89
C ASN A 5 12.36 18.40 13.09
N VAL A 6 13.04 17.26 13.07
CA VAL A 6 12.98 16.24 14.12
C VAL A 6 14.41 15.84 14.50
N THR A 7 14.69 15.75 15.80
CA THR A 7 15.96 15.23 16.32
C THR A 7 15.80 13.75 16.63
N LEU A 8 16.67 12.91 16.08
CA LEU A 8 16.64 11.45 16.27
C LEU A 8 17.94 10.97 16.92
N ALA A 9 17.81 10.12 17.94
CA ALA A 9 18.94 9.37 18.46
C ALA A 9 19.11 8.08 17.64
N ILE A 10 20.17 8.01 16.84
CA ILE A 10 20.46 6.86 15.97
C ILE A 10 21.80 6.25 16.38
N PRO A 11 21.91 4.91 16.52
CA PRO A 11 23.20 4.26 16.77
C PRO A 11 24.25 4.68 15.74
N LYS A 12 25.49 4.94 16.19
CA LYS A 12 26.56 5.46 15.33
C LYS A 12 26.82 4.59 14.10
N GLU A 13 26.77 3.26 14.27
CA GLU A 13 26.95 2.32 13.16
C GLU A 13 25.84 2.41 12.11
N ALA A 14 24.58 2.50 12.56
CA ALA A 14 23.44 2.66 11.67
C ALA A 14 23.52 3.99 10.91
N LEU A 15 23.90 5.08 11.59
CA LEU A 15 24.11 6.39 10.96
C LEU A 15 25.22 6.34 9.90
N HIS A 16 26.31 5.62 10.15
CA HIS A 16 27.40 5.47 9.20
C HIS A 16 26.94 4.74 7.92
N ARG A 17 26.25 3.60 8.08
CA ARG A 17 25.71 2.83 6.95
C ARG A 17 24.69 3.64 6.15
N ALA A 18 23.79 4.36 6.83
CA ALA A 18 22.80 5.21 6.18
C ALA A 18 23.45 6.33 5.36
N LYS A 19 24.54 6.94 5.85
CA LYS A 19 25.31 7.92 5.08
C LYS A 19 25.92 7.31 3.81
N MET A 20 26.54 6.15 3.91
CA MET A 20 27.10 5.46 2.73
C MET A 20 26.01 5.16 1.70
N MET A 21 24.86 4.67 2.16
CA MET A 21 23.71 4.40 1.30
C MET A 21 23.24 5.68 0.60
N ALA A 22 23.06 6.78 1.34
CA ALA A 22 22.67 8.07 0.76
C ALA A 22 23.65 8.51 -0.35
N THR A 23 24.96 8.36 -0.13
CA THR A 23 25.98 8.65 -1.14
C THR A 23 25.86 7.75 -2.38
N GLN A 24 25.70 6.44 -2.19
CA GLN A 24 25.51 5.48 -3.30
C GLN A 24 24.28 5.84 -4.15
N HIS A 25 23.20 6.26 -3.52
CA HIS A 25 21.96 6.68 -4.17
C HIS A 25 21.97 8.15 -4.62
N ARG A 26 23.10 8.85 -4.55
CA ARG A 26 23.26 10.28 -4.91
C ARG A 26 22.20 11.18 -4.24
N THR A 27 21.88 10.90 -2.99
CA THR A 27 20.88 11.62 -2.20
C THR A 27 21.48 12.07 -0.87
N SER A 28 20.77 12.96 -0.16
CA SER A 28 21.14 13.34 1.20
C SER A 28 20.56 12.36 2.21
N LEU A 29 21.17 12.30 3.40
CA LEU A 29 20.66 11.48 4.50
C LEU A 29 19.22 11.89 4.89
N SER A 30 18.96 13.19 4.97
CA SER A 30 17.62 13.71 5.28
C SER A 30 16.60 13.27 4.24
N LYS A 31 16.91 13.39 2.94
CA LYS A 31 16.02 12.95 1.86
C LYS A 31 15.82 11.42 1.86
N LEU A 32 16.87 10.65 2.15
CA LEU A 32 16.76 9.20 2.29
C LEU A 32 15.78 8.83 3.43
N LEU A 33 15.92 9.46 4.59
CA LEU A 33 15.04 9.23 5.74
C LEU A 33 13.59 9.67 5.45
N THR A 34 13.40 10.84 4.83
CA THR A 34 12.07 11.29 4.40
C THR A 34 11.42 10.28 3.48
N ASN A 35 12.14 9.77 2.48
CA ASN A 35 11.60 8.78 1.55
C ASN A 35 11.18 7.49 2.27
N PHE A 36 12.00 6.97 3.18
CA PHE A 36 11.65 5.78 3.97
C PHE A 36 10.41 5.99 4.83
N ILE A 37 10.28 7.16 5.47
CA ILE A 37 9.10 7.49 6.29
C ILE A 37 7.85 7.56 5.41
N VAL A 38 7.93 8.25 4.27
CA VAL A 38 6.82 8.36 3.32
C VAL A 38 6.41 6.98 2.81
N GLU A 39 7.36 6.16 2.36
CA GLU A 39 7.09 4.83 1.84
C GLU A 39 6.39 3.94 2.88
N MET A 40 6.86 3.96 4.13
CA MET A 40 6.24 3.22 5.23
C MET A 40 4.79 3.65 5.46
N THR A 41 4.53 4.96 5.49
CA THR A 41 3.16 5.48 5.66
C THR A 41 2.26 5.18 4.47
N THR A 42 2.78 5.28 3.25
CA THR A 42 2.00 5.02 2.03
C THR A 42 1.64 3.55 1.88
N GLN A 43 2.51 2.63 2.30
CA GLN A 43 2.18 1.20 2.31
C GLN A 43 1.00 0.89 3.24
N ASP A 44 0.99 1.46 4.44
CA ASP A 44 -0.10 1.30 5.41
C ASP A 44 -1.41 1.90 4.88
N GLU A 45 -1.37 3.10 4.29
CA GLU A 45 -2.53 3.75 3.68
C GLU A 45 -3.12 2.95 2.52
N ASN A 46 -2.26 2.42 1.64
CA ASN A 46 -2.70 1.63 0.48
C ASN A 46 -3.39 0.34 0.89
N TYR A 47 -2.83 -0.35 1.90
CA TYR A 47 -3.41 -1.57 2.44
C TYR A 47 -4.78 -1.30 3.06
N GLU A 48 -4.87 -0.31 3.95
CA GLU A 48 -6.15 0.03 4.59
C GLU A 48 -7.17 0.52 3.58
N ALA A 49 -6.78 1.32 2.58
CA ALA A 49 -7.67 1.72 1.50
C ALA A 49 -8.18 0.53 0.68
N ALA A 50 -7.33 -0.45 0.36
CA ALA A 50 -7.74 -1.66 -0.35
C ALA A 50 -8.71 -2.52 0.49
N LYS A 51 -8.43 -2.68 1.78
CA LYS A 51 -9.29 -3.36 2.74
C LYS A 51 -10.65 -2.70 2.86
N GLN A 52 -10.70 -1.38 3.02
CA GLN A 52 -11.97 -0.64 3.08
C GLN A 52 -12.78 -0.79 1.79
N ARG A 53 -12.14 -0.69 0.62
CA ARG A 53 -12.82 -0.96 -0.66
C ARG A 53 -13.40 -2.36 -0.73
N SER A 54 -12.64 -3.37 -0.28
CA SER A 54 -13.08 -4.77 -0.28
C SER A 54 -14.27 -5.00 0.65
N LEU A 55 -14.23 -4.45 1.87
CA LEU A 55 -15.34 -4.51 2.83
C LEU A 55 -16.60 -3.82 2.30
N ALA A 56 -16.47 -2.63 1.71
CA ALA A 56 -17.59 -1.91 1.12
C ALA A 56 -18.22 -2.68 -0.06
N LEU A 57 -17.41 -3.36 -0.88
CA LEU A 57 -17.90 -4.23 -1.96
C LEU A 57 -18.64 -5.46 -1.40
N MET A 58 -18.14 -6.06 -0.32
CA MET A 58 -18.81 -7.20 0.34
C MET A 58 -20.14 -6.79 0.98
N GLU A 59 -20.18 -5.64 1.67
CA GLU A 59 -21.39 -5.12 2.30
C GLU A 59 -22.45 -4.73 1.27
N LYS A 60 -22.06 -4.02 0.21
CA LYS A 60 -22.95 -3.68 -0.90
C LYS A 60 -23.46 -4.93 -1.62
N GLY A 61 -22.60 -5.95 -1.72
CA GLY A 61 -22.84 -7.13 -2.54
C GLY A 61 -22.88 -6.80 -4.04
N PHE A 62 -23.05 -7.84 -4.85
CA PHE A 62 -23.27 -7.69 -6.28
C PHE A 62 -24.70 -8.09 -6.61
N ASP A 63 -25.43 -7.24 -7.35
CA ASP A 63 -26.66 -7.68 -7.99
C ASP A 63 -26.29 -8.56 -9.18
N MET A 64 -26.33 -9.87 -8.94
CA MET A 64 -26.03 -10.88 -9.95
C MET A 64 -27.23 -11.15 -10.88
N GLY A 65 -28.33 -10.41 -10.76
CA GLY A 65 -29.54 -10.61 -11.56
C GLY A 65 -30.26 -11.94 -11.29
N THR A 66 -29.80 -12.71 -10.31
CA THR A 66 -30.31 -14.04 -9.97
C THR A 66 -31.55 -14.00 -9.09
N LYS A 67 -31.85 -12.85 -8.46
CA LYS A 67 -32.89 -12.74 -7.42
C LYS A 67 -32.76 -13.85 -6.35
N GLY A 68 -31.54 -14.30 -6.06
CA GLY A 68 -31.25 -15.39 -5.12
C GLY A 68 -31.45 -16.81 -5.67
N LYS A 69 -31.76 -16.97 -6.96
CA LYS A 69 -31.88 -18.27 -7.64
C LYS A 69 -30.99 -18.31 -8.87
N ILE A 70 -30.00 -19.18 -8.83
CA ILE A 70 -29.11 -19.44 -9.96
C ILE A 70 -29.78 -20.50 -10.83
N THR A 71 -30.01 -20.20 -12.12
CA THR A 71 -30.64 -21.13 -13.07
C THR A 71 -29.65 -21.72 -14.07
N TRP A 72 -28.38 -21.30 -14.02
CA TRP A 72 -27.32 -21.73 -14.94
C TRP A 72 -26.37 -22.68 -14.23
N THR A 73 -25.91 -23.68 -14.98
CA THR A 73 -24.79 -24.56 -14.60
C THR A 73 -23.46 -23.91 -14.99
N ARG A 74 -22.35 -24.39 -14.41
CA ARG A 74 -21.02 -23.86 -14.70
C ARG A 74 -20.66 -24.05 -16.19
N GLU A 75 -21.09 -25.16 -16.75
CA GLU A 75 -20.89 -25.56 -18.14
C GLU A 75 -21.60 -24.59 -19.10
N GLU A 76 -22.85 -24.22 -18.82
CA GLU A 76 -23.63 -23.25 -19.62
C GLU A 76 -23.06 -21.82 -19.57
N LEU A 77 -22.33 -21.45 -18.52
CA LEU A 77 -21.63 -20.17 -18.39
C LEU A 77 -20.31 -20.14 -19.16
N HIS A 78 -19.63 -21.29 -19.26
CA HIS A 78 -18.35 -21.43 -19.95
C HIS A 78 -18.52 -21.42 -21.49
N ASP A 79 -19.61 -21.98 -22.00
CA ASP A 79 -19.89 -22.07 -23.44
C ASP A 79 -20.42 -20.75 -24.05
N ARG A 80 -20.49 -19.67 -23.27
CA ARG A 80 -20.89 -18.32 -23.72
C ARG A 80 -19.73 -17.44 -24.22
N GLY A 81 -18.53 -18.02 -24.34
CA GLY A 81 -17.31 -17.37 -24.86
C GLY A 81 -17.19 -17.44 -26.37
#